data_AF-A0A5S9PKK2-F1
#
_entry.id   AF-A0A5S9PKK2-F1
#
_cell.length_a   1.000
_cell.length_b   1.000
_cell.length_c   1.000
_cell.angle_alpha   90.00
_cell.angle_beta   90.00
_cell.angle_gamma   90.00
#
_symmetry.space_group_name_H-M   'P 1'
#
loop_
_entity.id
_entity.type
_entity.pdbx_description
1 polymer ?
#
loop_
_entity_poly.entity_id
_entity_poly.type
_entity_poly.pdbx_seq_one_letter_code
_entity_poly.pdbx_strand_id
1 'polypeptide(L)'
;MNIDKIGFESSSSKGCSSSHYTFMKTNCCARVGVEDLELSEFYFDPSDLTKSVNLFEELTCPFCQSGSWELAPLNSYEVPGTEWNLVK
;
A
#
# COMPACT_ATOMS: atom_id res chain seq x y z
N MET A 1 -0.97 -12.04 -4.14
CA MET A 1 0.31 -11.31 -4.02
C MET A 1 0.83 -11.63 -2.63
N ASN A 2 1.67 -12.66 -2.47
CA ASN A 2 2.04 -13.14 -1.13
C ASN A 2 3.07 -12.20 -0.51
N ILE A 3 2.62 -11.27 0.33
CA ILE A 3 3.50 -10.30 1.01
C ILE A 3 3.63 -10.74 2.45
N ASP A 4 4.86 -11.04 2.84
CA ASP A 4 5.21 -11.34 4.22
C ASP A 4 5.18 -10.04 5.03
N LYS A 5 4.33 -10.00 6.06
CA LYS A 5 4.13 -8.79 6.87
C LYS A 5 5.42 -8.39 7.57
N ILE A 6 6.12 -9.37 8.15
CA ILE A 6 7.33 -9.15 8.92
C ILE A 6 8.46 -8.63 8.02
N GLY A 7 8.61 -9.20 6.82
CA GLY A 7 9.58 -8.77 5.83
C GLY A 7 9.31 -7.37 5.30
N PHE A 8 8.03 -7.02 5.08
CA PHE A 8 7.63 -5.66 4.70
C PHE A 8 7.94 -4.66 5.82
N GLU A 9 7.53 -4.96 7.06
CA GLU A 9 7.79 -4.14 8.25
C GLU A 9 9.30 -3.98 8.51
N SER A 10 10.08 -5.05 8.35
CA SER A 10 11.53 -5.04 8.55
C SER A 10 12.29 -4.31 7.45
N SER A 11 11.75 -4.28 6.24
CA SER A 11 12.37 -3.59 5.09
C SER A 11 11.97 -2.11 5.03
N SER A 12 10.81 -1.75 5.61
CA SER A 12 10.33 -0.38 5.74
C SER A 12 11.30 0.40 6.63
N SER A 13 12.25 1.07 5.97
CA SER A 13 13.43 1.65 6.61
C SER A 13 13.11 2.95 7.38
N LYS A 14 11.83 3.35 7.41
CA LYS A 14 11.37 4.62 7.97
C LYS A 14 10.74 4.50 9.37
N GLY A 15 10.71 3.29 9.94
CA GLY A 15 10.84 3.10 11.37
C GLY A 15 9.81 3.81 12.26
N CYS A 16 8.57 3.35 12.22
CA CYS A 16 7.76 3.36 13.43
C CYS A 16 7.39 1.93 13.78
N SER A 17 7.72 1.49 14.99
CA SER A 17 7.47 0.13 15.50
C SER A 17 5.98 -0.27 15.58
N SER A 18 5.07 0.56 15.04
CA SER A 18 3.62 0.41 15.08
C SER A 18 2.91 0.92 13.82
N SER A 19 3.60 0.99 12.67
CA SER A 19 2.96 1.47 11.44
C SER A 19 1.81 0.55 11.03
N HIS A 20 0.62 1.15 10.90
CA HIS A 20 -0.60 0.44 10.55
C HIS A 20 -0.65 0.22 9.03
N TYR A 21 -0.03 -0.87 8.58
CA TYR A 21 0.00 -1.27 7.18
C TYR A 21 -1.31 -1.92 6.73
N THR A 22 -2.01 -1.30 5.77
CA THR A 22 -3.31 -1.76 5.28
C THR A 22 -3.32 -1.92 3.77
N PHE A 23 -3.91 -3.02 3.28
CA PHE A 23 -4.12 -3.18 1.85
C PHE A 23 -5.22 -2.25 1.35
N MET A 24 -4.85 -1.41 0.39
CA MET A 24 -5.75 -0.45 -0.23
C MET A 24 -5.69 -0.60 -1.75
N LYS A 25 -6.69 -0.03 -2.43
CA LYS A 25 -6.68 0.15 -3.88
C LYS A 25 -7.00 1.59 -4.24
N THR A 26 -6.48 2.08 -5.35
CA THR A 26 -6.93 3.37 -5.90
C THR A 26 -8.35 3.23 -6.44
N ASN A 27 -9.22 4.21 -6.16
CA ASN A 27 -10.60 4.23 -6.68
C ASN A 27 -10.66 4.44 -8.21
N CYS A 28 -9.65 5.11 -8.78
CA CYS A 28 -9.64 5.56 -10.17
C CYS A 28 -9.12 4.52 -11.16
N CYS A 29 -8.20 3.64 -10.75
CA CYS A 29 -7.62 2.61 -11.63
C CYS A 29 -7.50 1.24 -10.96
N ALA A 30 -8.07 1.06 -9.77
CA ALA A 30 -8.06 -0.20 -9.01
C ALA A 30 -6.64 -0.73 -8.77
N ARG A 31 -5.64 0.16 -8.69
CA ARG A 31 -4.25 -0.23 -8.40
C ARG A 31 -4.15 -0.61 -6.93
N VAL A 32 -3.76 -1.84 -6.67
CA VAL A 32 -3.62 -2.39 -5.31
C VAL A 32 -2.23 -2.08 -4.77
N GLY A 33 -2.15 -1.81 -3.47
CA GLY A 33 -0.91 -1.59 -2.74
C GLY A 33 -1.14 -1.63 -1.23
N VAL A 34 -0.10 -1.26 -0.50
CA VAL A 34 -0.11 -1.15 0.96
C VAL A 34 -0.01 0.32 1.33
N GLU A 35 -0.96 0.81 2.09
CA GLU A 35 -0.90 2.12 2.72
C GLU A 35 -0.17 2.00 4.06
N ASP A 36 0.80 2.89 4.28
CA ASP A 36 1.37 3.22 5.58
C ASP A 36 0.68 4.49 6.09
N LEU A 37 -0.24 4.30 7.04
CA LEU A 37 -1.01 5.39 7.63
C LEU A 37 -0.15 6.38 8.44
N GLU A 38 1.00 5.94 8.98
CA GLU A 38 1.85 6.82 9.78
C GLU A 38 2.71 7.73 8.92
N LEU A 39 3.21 7.20 7.80
CA LEU A 39 4.02 7.96 6.85
C LEU A 39 3.19 8.62 5.74
N SER A 40 1.90 8.29 5.66
CA SER A 40 1.02 8.66 4.56
C SER A 40 1.64 8.30 3.20
N GLU A 41 2.23 7.11 3.15
CA GLU A 41 2.83 6.56 1.95
C GLU A 41 2.00 5.40 1.41
N PHE A 42 1.92 5.30 0.09
CA PHE A 42 1.27 4.18 -0.59
C PHE A 42 2.28 3.40 -1.42
N TYR A 43 2.58 2.19 -0.98
CA TYR A 43 3.49 1.24 -1.60
C TYR A 43 2.73 0.40 -2.61
N PHE A 44 2.93 0.70 -3.90
CA PHE A 44 2.26 -0.03 -4.98
C PHE A 44 3.05 -1.27 -5.43
N ASP A 45 4.28 -1.42 -4.96
CA ASP A 45 5.08 -2.64 -5.07
C ASP A 45 5.64 -3.01 -3.69
N PRO A 46 4.97 -3.91 -2.96
CA PRO A 46 5.38 -4.31 -1.63
C PRO A 46 6.66 -5.19 -1.61
N SER A 47 7.17 -5.60 -2.77
CA SER A 47 8.51 -6.23 -2.87
C SER A 47 9.63 -5.22 -3.07
N ASP A 48 9.30 -3.95 -3.35
CA ASP A 48 10.26 -2.87 -3.60
C ASP A 48 9.75 -1.57 -2.96
N LEU A 49 10.19 -1.30 -1.73
CA LEU A 49 9.72 -0.15 -0.95
C LEU A 49 10.18 1.20 -1.48
N THR A 50 11.07 1.22 -2.48
CA THR A 50 11.39 2.46 -3.20
C THR A 50 10.26 2.90 -4.12
N LYS A 51 9.33 1.98 -4.43
CA LYS A 51 8.14 2.21 -5.23
C LYS A 51 6.95 2.54 -4.32
N SER A 52 7.03 3.73 -3.72
CA SER A 52 5.97 4.35 -2.95
C SER A 52 5.57 5.69 -3.57
N VAL A 53 4.40 6.19 -3.18
CA VAL A 53 3.99 7.57 -3.42
C VAL A 53 3.55 8.24 -2.13
N ASN A 54 3.84 9.53 -1.99
CA ASN A 54 3.42 10.34 -0.85
C ASN A 54 1.98 10.83 -1.09
N LEU A 55 1.07 10.41 -0.23
CA LEU A 55 -0.35 10.75 -0.33
C LEU A 55 -0.66 12.23 -0.05
N PHE A 56 0.24 12.95 0.63
CA PHE A 56 0.09 14.40 0.86
C PHE A 56 0.51 15.25 -0.34
N GLU A 57 1.47 14.78 -1.14
CA GLU A 57 2.06 15.57 -2.22
C GLU A 57 1.39 15.30 -3.58
N GLU A 58 0.86 14.09 -3.77
CA GLU A 58 0.34 13.64 -5.06
C GLU A 58 -1.11 14.10 -5.31
N LEU A 59 -1.26 15.25 -5.98
CA LEU A 59 -2.56 15.79 -6.42
C LEU A 59 -3.26 14.94 -7.50
N THR A 60 -2.51 14.10 -8.22
CA THR A 60 -3.04 13.26 -9.31
C THR A 60 -2.58 11.83 -9.14
N CYS A 61 -3.39 10.86 -9.57
CA CYS A 61 -3.01 9.47 -9.47
C CYS A 61 -1.74 9.20 -10.30
N PRO A 62 -0.65 8.69 -9.72
CA PRO A 62 0.60 8.44 -10.44
C PRO A 62 0.49 7.36 -11.52
N PHE A 63 -0.59 6.55 -11.49
CA PHE A 63 -0.78 5.43 -12.41
C PHE A 63 -1.69 5.76 -13.60
N CYS A 64 -2.77 6.51 -13.39
CA CYS A 64 -3.74 6.83 -14.44
C CYS A 64 -3.96 8.34 -14.63
N GLN A 65 -3.23 9.19 -13.90
CA GLN A 65 -3.27 10.65 -13.97
C GLN A 65 -4.63 11.27 -13.65
N SER A 66 -5.53 10.52 -12.98
CA SER A 66 -6.80 11.07 -12.50
C SER A 66 -6.55 12.19 -11.49
N GLY A 67 -7.12 13.37 -11.72
CA GLY A 67 -7.06 14.50 -10.78
C GLY A 67 -8.01 14.38 -9.58
N SER A 68 -8.81 13.32 -9.53
CA SER A 68 -9.58 12.95 -8.35
C SER A 68 -9.33 11.47 -8.09
N TRP A 69 -8.49 11.19 -7.10
CA TRP A 69 -8.12 9.84 -6.72
C TRP A 69 -7.98 9.75 -5.21
N GLU A 70 -8.43 8.61 -4.67
CA GLU A 70 -8.35 8.28 -3.25
C GLU A 70 -8.05 6.79 -3.10
N LEU A 71 -7.58 6.42 -1.91
CA LEU A 71 -7.45 5.03 -1.50
C LEU A 71 -8.79 4.51 -0.97
N ALA A 72 -9.14 3.30 -1.37
CA ALA A 72 -10.30 2.58 -0.89
C ALA A 72 -9.85 1.24 -0.28
N PRO A 73 -10.51 0.77 0.79
CA PRO A 73 -10.22 -0.53 1.38
C PRO A 73 -10.38 -1.64 0.35
N LEU A 74 -9.41 -2.55 0.35
CA LEU A 74 -9.47 -3.73 -0.49
C LEU A 74 -10.35 -4.78 0.19
N ASN A 75 -11.44 -5.19 -0.45
CA ASN A 75 -12.21 -6.31 0.07
C ASN A 75 -11.49 -7.62 -0.27
N SER A 76 -11.42 -8.55 0.68
CA SER A 76 -10.72 -9.83 0.54
C SER A 76 -11.22 -10.71 -0.63
N TYR A 77 -12.45 -10.46 -1.11
CA TYR A 77 -13.02 -11.15 -2.26
C TYR A 77 -12.52 -10.63 -3.62
N GLU A 78 -11.98 -9.41 -3.67
CA GLU A 78 -11.61 -8.76 -4.93
C GLU A 78 -10.25 -9.22 -5.45
N VAL A 79 -9.33 -9.60 -4.55
CA VAL A 79 -7.98 -10.05 -4.92
C VAL A 79 -7.57 -11.22 -4.03
N PRO A 80 -7.66 -12.47 -4.52
CA PRO A 80 -7.22 -13.63 -3.76
C PRO A 80 -5.72 -13.51 -3.41
N GLY A 81 -5.39 -13.66 -2.12
CA GLY A 81 -4.01 -13.62 -1.63
C GLY A 81 -3.44 -12.22 -1.43
N THR A 82 -4.27 -11.21 -1.13
CA THR A 82 -3.87 -9.95 -0.47
C THR A 82 -4.18 -10.00 1.03
N GLU A 83 -3.92 -11.15 1.63
CA GLU A 83 -3.96 -11.35 3.07
C GLU A 83 -2.51 -11.34 3.55
N TRP A 84 -2.25 -10.65 4.65
CA TRP A 84 -0.94 -10.68 5.28
C TRP A 84 -0.60 -12.14 5.60
N ASN A 85 0.50 -12.65 5.03
CA ASN A 85 1.00 -13.95 5.46
C ASN A 85 1.68 -13.72 6.80
N LEU A 86 0.99 -14.09 7.88
CA LEU A 86 1.57 -14.19 9.20
C LEU A 86 2.34 -15.51 9.25
N VAL A 87 3.56 -15.54 8.70
CA VAL A 87 4.42 -16.70 8.86
C VAL A 87 4.76 -16.80 10.35
N LYS A 88 4.27 -17.87 10.98
CA LYS A 88 4.52 -18.21 12.39
C LYS A 88 5.93 -18.71 12.62
#